data_AF-A0A9Q1MWC7-F1
#
_entry.id   AF-A0A9Q1MWC7-F1
#
_cell.length_a   1.000
_cell.length_b   1.000
_cell.length_c   1.000
_cell.angle_alpha   90.00
_cell.angle_beta   90.00
_cell.angle_gamma   90.00
#
_symmetry.space_group_name_H-M   'P 1'
#
loop_
_entity.id
_entity.type
_entity.pdbx_description
1 polymer ?
#
loop_
_entity_poly.entity_id
_entity_poly.type
_entity_poly.pdbx_seq_one_letter_code
_entity_poly.pdbx_strand_id
1 'polypeptide(L)'
;MFLGLPLVPSYMALSKEQRGKVTTGINYASAGCGILPDSPTMPGCLNLDKQVTNFEKTILEDLPKSIPKTIDLKLHLAKSIFYIYIGTNDYAYFLSNYSAVMTPQYFSHFLLGQLAERLKILYDLGARKFVVNNLLPLGCIPANCIHNHCNDTINNNVFKFSKKLPLMLRLLPNKGFKGVVFATPPDYFKLFENPLIIKQSGIKDMVHGCRKFGSKTYCKDRDKYFFFDDIHTTEAANHVLAQGCFNGSLCEPWTVQRIAELS
;
A
#
# COMPACT_ATOMS: atom_id res chain seq x y z
N MET A 1 -0.92 -18.10 3.09
CA MET A 1 -1.98 -17.08 2.90
C MET A 1 -2.77 -16.97 4.20
N PHE A 2 -2.72 -15.82 4.88
CA PHE A 2 -3.08 -15.71 6.30
C PHE A 2 -4.59 -15.74 6.60
N LEU A 3 -5.41 -15.21 5.69
CA LEU A 3 -6.87 -15.17 5.84
C LEU A 3 -7.60 -16.40 5.27
N GLY A 4 -6.87 -17.40 4.75
CA GLY A 4 -7.47 -18.56 4.09
C GLY A 4 -8.23 -18.26 2.78
N LEU A 5 -8.16 -17.03 2.28
CA LEU A 5 -8.76 -16.61 1.01
C LEU A 5 -7.90 -17.05 -0.19
N PRO A 6 -8.46 -17.15 -1.42
CA PRO A 6 -7.67 -17.36 -2.63
C PRO A 6 -6.82 -16.12 -2.97
N LEU A 7 -5.88 -16.28 -3.93
CA LEU A 7 -5.12 -15.15 -4.47
C LEU A 7 -6.08 -14.16 -5.13
N VAL A 8 -5.81 -12.87 -4.90
CA VAL A 8 -6.67 -11.78 -5.36
C VAL A 8 -6.37 -11.47 -6.83
N PRO A 9 -7.30 -11.70 -7.77
CA PRO A 9 -7.09 -11.40 -9.18
C PRO A 9 -7.07 -9.88 -9.45
N SER A 10 -6.35 -9.46 -10.49
CA SER A 10 -6.41 -8.07 -10.96
C SER A 10 -7.76 -7.77 -11.61
N TYR A 11 -8.37 -6.63 -11.27
CA TYR A 11 -9.65 -6.18 -11.86
C TYR A 11 -9.59 -6.14 -13.39
N MET A 12 -8.49 -5.65 -13.95
CA MET A 12 -8.31 -5.48 -15.40
C MET A 12 -8.10 -6.81 -16.14
N ALA A 13 -7.66 -7.86 -15.44
CA ALA A 13 -7.47 -9.19 -16.02
C ALA A 13 -8.78 -10.00 -16.10
N LEU A 14 -9.81 -9.62 -15.35
CA LEU A 14 -11.10 -10.31 -15.32
C LEU A 14 -12.05 -9.80 -16.39
N SER A 15 -12.77 -10.72 -17.05
CA SER A 15 -13.93 -10.40 -17.87
C SER A 15 -15.09 -9.89 -17.01
N LYS A 16 -16.08 -9.22 -17.63
CA LYS A 16 -17.29 -8.75 -16.94
C LYS A 16 -18.08 -9.89 -16.27
N GLU A 17 -18.05 -11.08 -16.85
CA GLU A 17 -18.70 -12.26 -16.28
C GLU A 17 -17.94 -12.76 -15.05
N GLN A 18 -16.61 -12.85 -15.14
CA GLN A 18 -15.77 -13.29 -14.03
C GLN A 18 -15.86 -12.33 -12.84
N ARG A 19 -15.84 -11.00 -13.07
CA ARG A 19 -16.01 -10.00 -12.00
C ARG A 19 -17.31 -10.20 -11.23
N GLY A 20 -18.40 -10.54 -11.93
CA GLY A 20 -19.69 -10.82 -11.31
C GLY A 20 -19.74 -12.04 -10.40
N LYS A 21 -18.71 -12.91 -10.44
CA LYS A 21 -18.61 -14.16 -9.66
C LYS A 21 -17.59 -14.06 -8.52
N VAL A 22 -16.67 -13.09 -8.55
CA VAL A 22 -15.60 -12.96 -7.56
C VAL A 22 -16.10 -12.16 -6.35
N THR A 23 -16.24 -12.83 -5.20
CA THR A 23 -16.63 -12.21 -3.92
C THR A 23 -15.55 -12.29 -2.85
N THR A 24 -14.41 -12.92 -3.14
CA THR A 24 -13.31 -13.14 -2.18
C THR A 24 -12.24 -12.05 -2.20
N GLY A 25 -12.34 -11.08 -3.13
CA GLY A 25 -11.43 -9.95 -3.25
C GLY A 25 -11.02 -9.66 -4.70
N ILE A 26 -10.73 -8.39 -4.99
CA ILE A 26 -10.23 -7.91 -6.29
C ILE A 26 -9.08 -6.92 -6.05
N ASN A 27 -8.05 -6.98 -6.89
CA ASN A 27 -6.90 -6.07 -6.84
C ASN A 27 -7.02 -4.99 -7.90
N TYR A 28 -7.14 -3.74 -7.46
CA TYR A 28 -7.23 -2.55 -8.31
C TYR A 28 -5.88 -1.86 -8.53
N ALA A 29 -4.81 -2.29 -7.85
CA ALA A 29 -3.51 -1.65 -7.91
C ALA A 29 -2.97 -1.62 -9.35
N SER A 30 -2.34 -0.51 -9.70
CA SER A 30 -1.70 -0.30 -11.00
C SER A 30 -0.30 0.24 -10.79
N ALA A 31 0.68 -0.47 -11.36
CA ALA A 31 2.09 -0.09 -11.25
C ALA A 31 2.34 1.28 -11.88
N GLY A 32 3.27 2.03 -11.30
CA GLY A 32 3.71 3.33 -11.81
C GLY A 32 2.75 4.50 -11.56
N CYS A 33 1.64 4.29 -10.85
CA CYS A 33 0.69 5.34 -10.54
C CYS A 33 0.71 5.75 -9.07
N GLY A 34 0.33 7.00 -8.84
CA GLY A 34 0.22 7.62 -7.54
C GLY A 34 -1.22 7.89 -7.11
N ILE A 35 -1.33 8.60 -6.00
CA ILE A 35 -2.59 9.20 -5.52
C ILE A 35 -3.05 10.27 -6.51
N LEU A 36 -2.12 11.09 -7.01
CA LEU A 36 -2.42 12.20 -7.90
C LEU A 36 -2.57 11.73 -9.36
N PRO A 37 -3.41 12.40 -10.16
CA PRO A 37 -3.51 12.10 -11.58
C PRO A 37 -2.28 12.50 -12.38
N ASP A 38 -1.57 13.55 -11.95
CA ASP A 38 -0.46 14.17 -12.68
C ASP A 38 0.92 13.72 -12.19
N SER A 39 0.98 12.61 -11.44
CA SER A 39 2.21 12.00 -10.94
C SER A 39 2.54 10.60 -11.49
N PRO A 40 2.15 10.21 -12.74
CA PRO A 40 2.47 8.89 -13.23
C PRO A 40 3.97 8.77 -13.53
N THR A 41 4.57 7.64 -13.14
CA THR A 41 5.91 7.23 -13.58
C THR A 41 5.87 6.28 -14.78
N MET A 42 4.67 5.85 -15.20
CA MET A 42 4.45 5.05 -16.41
C MET A 42 3.21 5.49 -17.20
N PRO A 43 3.27 5.50 -18.55
CA PRO A 43 2.10 5.76 -19.38
C PRO A 43 0.97 4.76 -19.14
N GLY A 44 -0.28 5.24 -19.17
CA GLY A 44 -1.47 4.39 -19.12
C GLY A 44 -1.79 3.78 -17.76
N CYS A 45 -1.05 4.11 -16.70
CA CYS A 45 -1.34 3.60 -15.36
C CYS A 45 -2.66 4.16 -14.78
N LEU A 46 -3.20 3.47 -13.78
CA LEU A 46 -4.45 3.83 -13.10
C LEU A 46 -4.14 4.46 -11.74
N ASN A 47 -4.22 5.80 -11.66
CA ASN A 47 -4.08 6.55 -10.39
C ASN A 47 -5.21 6.18 -9.40
N LEU A 48 -5.11 6.64 -8.16
CA LEU A 48 -6.08 6.26 -7.12
C LEU A 48 -7.52 6.56 -7.52
N ASP A 49 -7.79 7.68 -8.21
CA ASP A 49 -9.14 8.02 -8.66
C ASP A 49 -9.70 6.95 -9.60
N LYS A 50 -8.91 6.51 -10.59
CA LYS A 50 -9.32 5.43 -11.50
C LYS A 50 -9.50 4.10 -10.77
N GLN A 51 -8.68 3.81 -9.76
CA GLN A 51 -8.82 2.60 -8.93
C GLN A 51 -10.12 2.65 -8.11
N VAL A 52 -10.46 3.80 -7.52
CA VAL A 52 -11.72 4.03 -6.80
C VAL A 52 -12.92 3.92 -7.75
N THR A 53 -12.85 4.48 -8.96
CA THR A 53 -13.91 4.32 -9.97
C THR A 53 -14.10 2.86 -10.38
N ASN A 54 -13.04 2.07 -10.49
CA ASN A 54 -13.16 0.64 -10.76
C ASN A 54 -13.81 -0.13 -9.60
N PHE A 55 -13.54 0.28 -8.36
CA PHE A 55 -14.21 -0.26 -7.18
C PHE A 55 -15.70 0.15 -7.13
N GLU A 56 -16.02 1.40 -7.48
CA GLU A 56 -17.41 1.85 -7.60
C GLU A 56 -18.19 1.01 -8.63
N LYS A 57 -17.61 0.74 -9.80
CA LYS A 57 -18.17 -0.20 -10.78
C LYS A 57 -18.35 -1.60 -10.21
N THR A 58 -17.41 -2.06 -9.38
CA THR A 58 -17.54 -3.37 -8.74
C THR A 58 -18.79 -3.43 -7.85
N ILE A 59 -19.10 -2.35 -7.12
CA ILE A 59 -20.28 -2.28 -6.26
C ILE A 59 -21.57 -2.14 -7.07
N LEU A 60 -21.56 -1.32 -8.13
CA LEU A 60 -22.76 -1.00 -8.89
C LEU A 60 -23.13 -2.07 -9.94
N GLU A 61 -22.13 -2.74 -10.53
CA GLU A 61 -22.32 -3.59 -11.70
C GLU A 61 -21.94 -5.06 -11.48
N ASP A 62 -20.94 -5.34 -10.62
CA ASP A 62 -20.37 -6.68 -10.52
C ASP A 62 -20.89 -7.48 -9.31
N LEU A 63 -20.64 -7.01 -8.09
CA LEU A 63 -21.08 -7.70 -6.86
C LEU A 63 -22.59 -7.96 -6.79
N PRO A 64 -23.49 -7.07 -7.28
CA PRO A 64 -24.93 -7.35 -7.27
C PRO A 64 -25.33 -8.64 -8.02
N LYS A 65 -24.50 -9.14 -8.95
CA LYS A 65 -24.74 -10.41 -9.65
C LYS A 65 -24.61 -11.63 -8.72
N SER A 66 -23.77 -11.54 -7.69
CA SER A 66 -23.58 -12.60 -6.69
C SER A 66 -24.25 -12.28 -5.34
N ILE A 67 -24.42 -11.00 -5.01
CA ILE A 67 -24.97 -10.50 -3.75
C ILE A 67 -26.07 -9.47 -4.06
N PRO A 68 -27.24 -9.89 -4.55
CA PRO A 68 -28.26 -8.99 -5.11
C PRO A 68 -28.97 -8.14 -4.06
N LYS A 69 -28.99 -8.58 -2.78
CA LYS A 69 -29.65 -7.84 -1.71
C LYS A 69 -28.73 -6.72 -1.22
N THR A 70 -29.22 -5.48 -1.27
CA THR A 70 -28.48 -4.28 -0.84
C THR A 70 -27.97 -4.38 0.59
N ILE A 71 -28.73 -4.97 1.51
CA ILE A 71 -28.30 -5.13 2.91
C ILE A 71 -27.11 -6.09 3.04
N ASP A 72 -27.16 -7.22 2.32
CA ASP A 72 -26.09 -8.22 2.31
C ASP A 72 -24.83 -7.67 1.66
N LEU A 73 -24.98 -6.88 0.58
CA LEU A 73 -23.86 -6.20 -0.07
C LEU A 73 -23.20 -5.18 0.88
N LYS A 74 -23.98 -4.37 1.59
CA LYS A 74 -23.44 -3.43 2.59
C LYS A 74 -22.69 -4.16 3.71
N LEU A 75 -23.24 -5.26 4.22
CA LEU A 75 -22.59 -6.09 5.24
C LEU A 75 -21.31 -6.75 4.71
N HIS A 76 -21.34 -7.21 3.46
CA HIS A 76 -20.17 -7.78 2.79
C HIS A 76 -19.04 -6.75 2.69
N LEU A 77 -19.34 -5.53 2.24
CA LEU A 77 -18.35 -4.44 2.15
C LEU A 77 -17.81 -4.02 3.52
N ALA A 78 -18.67 -3.95 4.55
CA ALA A 78 -18.24 -3.60 5.91
C ALA A 78 -17.32 -4.68 6.53
N LYS A 79 -17.52 -5.96 6.18
CA LYS A 79 -16.69 -7.08 6.63
C LYS A 79 -15.36 -7.20 5.87
N SER A 80 -15.32 -6.75 4.63
CA SER A 80 -14.12 -6.76 3.77
C SER A 80 -13.00 -5.84 4.26
N ILE A 81 -11.76 -6.24 4.01
CA ILE A 81 -10.55 -5.47 4.35
C ILE A 81 -10.02 -4.77 3.11
N PHE A 82 -9.84 -3.45 3.21
CA PHE A 82 -9.34 -2.59 2.15
C PHE A 82 -7.86 -2.31 2.39
N TYR A 83 -6.99 -3.03 1.68
CA TYR A 83 -5.55 -2.81 1.73
C TYR A 83 -5.14 -1.74 0.70
N ILE A 84 -4.48 -0.67 1.16
CA ILE A 84 -4.09 0.47 0.34
C ILE A 84 -2.59 0.67 0.49
N TYR A 85 -1.84 0.56 -0.61
CA TYR A 85 -0.44 0.92 -0.67
C TYR A 85 -0.17 1.75 -1.92
N ILE A 86 -0.02 3.06 -1.72
CA ILE A 86 0.13 4.04 -2.81
C ILE A 86 0.81 5.30 -2.26
N GLY A 87 1.49 6.07 -3.11
CA GLY A 87 2.22 7.29 -2.73
C GLY A 87 3.69 7.30 -3.15
N THR A 88 4.29 6.13 -3.36
CA THR A 88 5.71 6.00 -3.77
C THR A 88 5.98 6.73 -5.10
N ASN A 89 5.09 6.58 -6.09
CA ASN A 89 5.25 7.23 -7.39
C ASN A 89 5.01 8.74 -7.31
N ASP A 90 4.12 9.22 -6.44
CA ASP A 90 3.94 10.66 -6.19
C ASP A 90 5.22 11.28 -5.66
N TYR A 91 5.91 10.59 -4.75
CA TYR A 91 7.19 11.04 -4.22
C TYR A 91 8.32 10.95 -5.24
N ALA A 92 8.36 9.89 -6.06
CA ALA A 92 9.31 9.81 -7.17
C ALA A 92 9.13 11.00 -8.13
N TYR A 93 7.88 11.29 -8.53
CA TYR A 93 7.56 12.43 -9.39
C TYR A 93 7.90 13.77 -8.74
N PHE A 94 7.58 13.95 -7.46
CA PHE A 94 7.90 15.14 -6.69
C PHE A 94 9.41 15.41 -6.62
N LEU A 95 10.22 14.39 -6.33
CA LEU A 95 11.68 14.50 -6.26
C LEU A 95 12.30 14.90 -7.61
N SER A 96 11.74 14.43 -8.72
CA SER A 96 12.24 14.74 -10.05
C SER A 96 11.78 16.09 -10.59
N ASN A 97 10.59 16.57 -10.21
CA ASN A 97 9.95 17.70 -10.89
C ASN A 97 9.68 18.92 -10.00
N TYR A 98 9.51 18.73 -8.68
CA TYR A 98 8.97 19.78 -7.82
C TYR A 98 9.77 20.07 -6.55
N SER A 99 10.72 19.23 -6.16
CA SER A 99 11.48 19.40 -4.91
C SER A 99 12.28 20.71 -4.86
N ALA A 100 12.56 21.34 -6.00
CA ALA A 100 13.21 22.64 -6.08
C ALA A 100 12.27 23.83 -5.76
N VAL A 101 10.96 23.66 -5.91
CA VAL A 101 9.96 24.75 -5.82
C VAL A 101 8.88 24.50 -4.76
N MET A 102 8.83 23.31 -4.17
CA MET A 102 7.84 22.92 -3.18
C MET A 102 8.49 22.18 -2.02
N THR A 103 8.13 22.57 -0.78
CA THR A 103 8.73 21.98 0.41
C THR A 103 8.17 20.57 0.71
N PRO A 104 8.98 19.68 1.31
CA PRO A 104 8.51 18.37 1.78
C PRO A 104 7.30 18.44 2.71
N GLN A 105 7.26 19.47 3.57
CA GLN A 105 6.21 19.69 4.56
C GLN A 105 4.88 19.99 3.87
N TYR A 106 4.90 20.86 2.86
CA TYR A 106 3.73 21.18 2.06
C TYR A 106 3.27 19.97 1.25
N PHE A 107 4.17 19.35 0.49
CA PHE A 107 3.82 18.20 -0.36
C PHE A 107 3.24 17.03 0.46
N SER A 108 3.84 16.69 1.60
CA SER A 108 3.30 15.66 2.50
C SER A 108 1.90 15.98 3.01
N HIS A 109 1.61 17.25 3.34
CA HIS A 109 0.30 17.66 3.80
C HIS A 109 -0.73 17.57 2.67
N PHE A 110 -0.39 18.09 1.49
CA PHE A 110 -1.23 18.03 0.30
C PHE A 110 -1.56 16.58 -0.07
N LEU A 111 -0.55 15.72 -0.21
CA LEU A 111 -0.73 14.33 -0.63
C LEU A 111 -1.58 13.53 0.37
N LEU A 112 -1.42 13.76 1.68
CA LEU A 112 -2.26 13.14 2.71
C LEU A 112 -3.71 13.64 2.68
N GLY A 113 -3.93 14.91 2.33
CA GLY A 113 -5.27 15.47 2.09
C GLY A 113 -5.96 14.75 0.93
N GLN A 114 -5.25 14.61 -0.20
CA GLN A 114 -5.76 13.87 -1.37
C GLN A 114 -6.07 12.42 -1.00
N LEU A 115 -5.19 11.73 -0.27
CA LEU A 115 -5.45 10.36 0.19
C LEU A 115 -6.70 10.30 1.08
N ALA A 116 -6.85 11.20 2.04
CA ALA A 116 -7.99 11.24 2.96
C ALA A 116 -9.33 11.43 2.22
N GLU A 117 -9.36 12.24 1.17
CA GLU A 117 -10.54 12.41 0.32
C GLU A 117 -10.93 11.10 -0.38
N ARG A 118 -9.97 10.36 -0.94
CA ARG A 118 -10.27 9.08 -1.62
C ARG A 118 -10.65 7.99 -0.62
N LEU A 119 -10.05 7.98 0.57
CA LEU A 119 -10.50 7.14 1.68
C LEU A 119 -11.95 7.44 2.06
N LYS A 120 -12.36 8.72 2.03
CA LYS A 120 -13.75 9.13 2.31
C LYS A 120 -14.71 8.56 1.26
N ILE A 121 -14.35 8.61 -0.02
CA ILE A 121 -15.16 8.01 -1.09
C ILE A 121 -15.33 6.51 -0.86
N LEU A 122 -14.23 5.78 -0.60
CA LEU A 122 -14.29 4.34 -0.29
C LEU A 122 -15.17 4.04 0.93
N TYR A 123 -15.07 4.87 1.98
CA TYR A 123 -15.91 4.75 3.16
C TYR A 123 -17.39 4.99 2.85
N ASP A 124 -17.72 5.99 2.04
CA ASP A 124 -19.10 6.28 1.63
C ASP A 124 -19.69 5.16 0.77
N LEU A 125 -18.84 4.50 -0.01
CA LEU A 125 -19.16 3.29 -0.77
C LEU A 125 -19.33 2.03 0.08
N GLY A 126 -19.03 2.07 1.39
CA GLY A 126 -19.31 1.00 2.34
C GLY A 126 -18.09 0.37 3.01
N ALA A 127 -16.87 0.80 2.67
CA ALA A 127 -15.66 0.30 3.33
C ALA A 127 -15.63 0.71 4.81
N ARG A 128 -15.31 -0.24 5.69
CA ARG A 128 -15.19 0.02 7.14
C ARG A 128 -13.85 -0.39 7.74
N LYS A 129 -13.11 -1.30 7.11
CA LYS A 129 -11.85 -1.83 7.60
C LYS A 129 -10.75 -1.52 6.61
N PHE A 130 -9.80 -0.69 7.00
CA PHE A 130 -8.71 -0.25 6.15
C PHE A 130 -7.36 -0.67 6.72
N VAL A 131 -6.49 -1.17 5.87
CA VAL A 131 -5.07 -1.36 6.15
C VAL A 131 -4.31 -0.45 5.19
N VAL A 132 -3.84 0.70 5.69
CA VAL A 132 -3.19 1.71 4.86
C VAL A 132 -1.68 1.61 5.08
N ASN A 133 -0.96 1.09 4.09
CA ASN A 133 0.47 0.85 4.17
C ASN A 133 1.26 2.17 4.15
N ASN A 134 2.24 2.26 5.03
CA ASN A 134 3.20 3.36 5.02
C ASN A 134 4.18 3.22 3.84
N LEU A 135 4.92 4.28 3.51
CA LEU A 135 5.92 4.24 2.45
C LEU A 135 7.27 3.76 2.98
N LEU A 136 7.99 2.99 2.17
CA LEU A 136 9.40 2.68 2.43
C LEU A 136 10.24 3.98 2.44
N PRO A 137 11.33 4.03 3.22
CA PRO A 137 12.31 5.10 3.11
C PRO A 137 12.94 5.08 1.71
N LEU A 138 12.50 5.96 0.82
CA LEU A 138 12.90 5.92 -0.60
C LEU A 138 14.39 6.12 -0.80
N GLY A 139 15.11 6.76 0.12
CA GLY A 139 16.56 6.87 0.06
C GLY A 139 17.27 5.54 0.33
N CYS A 140 16.61 4.56 0.92
CA CYS A 140 17.14 3.23 1.22
C CYS A 140 16.81 2.17 0.18
N ILE A 141 16.06 2.50 -0.88
CA ILE A 141 15.88 1.55 -1.99
C ILE A 141 17.17 1.52 -2.81
N PRO A 142 17.57 0.35 -3.37
CA PRO A 142 18.86 0.22 -4.02
C PRO A 142 19.12 1.26 -5.12
N ALA A 143 18.10 1.66 -5.88
CA ALA A 143 18.20 2.67 -6.94
C ALA A 143 18.60 4.08 -6.44
N ASN A 144 18.37 4.38 -5.16
CA ASN A 144 18.61 5.70 -4.56
C ASN A 144 19.74 5.70 -3.53
N CYS A 145 20.28 4.53 -3.17
CA CYS A 145 21.39 4.41 -2.24
C CYS A 145 22.66 5.07 -2.79
N ILE A 146 23.42 5.71 -1.91
CA ILE A 146 24.73 6.30 -2.22
C ILE A 146 25.77 5.53 -1.43
N HIS A 147 26.71 4.87 -2.13
CA HIS A 147 27.77 4.06 -1.50
C HIS A 147 27.23 3.05 -0.46
N ASN A 148 26.14 2.33 -0.79
CA ASN A 148 25.47 1.37 0.10
C ASN A 148 24.82 1.98 1.36
N HIS A 149 24.67 3.29 1.42
CA HIS A 149 23.97 4.00 2.48
C HIS A 149 22.69 4.64 1.96
N CYS A 150 21.69 4.77 2.85
CA CYS A 150 20.48 5.49 2.53
C CYS A 150 20.78 6.95 2.18
N ASN A 151 20.12 7.47 1.16
CA ASN A 151 20.18 8.89 0.84
C ASN A 151 19.26 9.71 1.76
N ASP A 152 19.86 10.39 2.73
CA ASP A 152 19.14 11.19 3.73
C ASP A 152 18.35 12.35 3.11
N THR A 153 18.86 12.96 2.04
CA THR A 153 18.13 14.02 1.32
C THR A 153 16.80 13.49 0.79
N ILE A 154 16.81 12.32 0.13
CA ILE A 154 15.58 11.68 -0.37
C ILE A 154 14.68 11.28 0.81
N ASN A 155 15.25 10.66 1.85
CA ASN A 155 14.51 10.23 3.03
C ASN A 155 13.81 11.39 3.75
N ASN A 156 14.45 12.55 3.87
CA ASN A 156 13.88 13.75 4.47
C ASN A 156 12.62 14.25 3.74
N ASN A 157 12.52 14.00 2.42
CA ASN A 157 11.33 14.37 1.65
C ASN A 157 10.12 13.50 2.03
N VAL A 158 10.33 12.19 2.23
CA VAL A 158 9.26 11.20 2.45
C VAL A 158 8.90 11.03 3.93
N PHE A 159 9.86 11.27 4.83
CA PHE A 159 9.71 11.10 6.28
C PHE A 159 8.51 11.84 6.87
N LYS A 160 8.18 13.03 6.34
CA LYS A 160 7.02 13.80 6.83
C LYS A 160 5.70 13.09 6.55
N PHE A 161 5.55 12.43 5.40
CA PHE A 161 4.37 11.62 5.10
C PHE A 161 4.30 10.41 6.04
N SER A 162 5.43 9.71 6.23
CA SER A 162 5.42 8.48 7.04
C SER A 162 5.05 8.70 8.50
N LYS A 163 5.44 9.85 9.09
CA LYS A 163 5.04 10.23 10.45
C LYS A 163 3.60 10.73 10.55
N LYS A 164 3.13 11.47 9.54
CA LYS A 164 1.79 12.09 9.56
C LYS A 164 0.67 11.12 9.18
N LEU A 165 0.95 10.09 8.37
CA LEU A 165 -0.05 9.12 7.91
C LEU A 165 -0.79 8.46 9.08
N PRO A 166 -0.13 7.81 10.07
CA PRO A 166 -0.84 7.20 11.20
C PRO A 166 -1.66 8.20 12.02
N LEU A 167 -1.16 9.43 12.19
CA LEU A 167 -1.85 10.49 12.93
C LEU A 167 -3.12 10.93 12.18
N MET A 168 -3.03 11.13 10.87
CA MET A 168 -4.16 11.49 10.03
C MET A 168 -5.26 10.41 10.09
N LEU A 169 -4.89 9.13 9.97
CA LEU A 169 -5.84 8.01 10.07
C LEU A 169 -6.55 7.93 11.44
N ARG A 170 -5.82 8.19 12.54
CA ARG A 170 -6.41 8.24 13.91
C ARG A 170 -7.42 9.37 14.07
N LEU A 171 -7.32 10.44 13.29
CA LEU A 171 -8.22 11.59 13.36
C LEU A 171 -9.45 11.46 12.46
N LEU A 172 -9.42 10.60 11.43
CA LEU A 172 -10.54 10.42 10.51
C LEU A 172 -11.86 10.00 11.16
N PRO A 173 -11.90 9.15 12.21
CA PRO A 173 -13.15 8.84 12.92
C PRO A 173 -13.89 10.10 13.43
N ASN A 174 -13.14 11.11 13.89
CA ASN A 174 -13.69 12.39 14.35
C ASN A 174 -14.11 13.32 13.19
N LYS A 175 -13.81 12.94 11.95
CA LYS A 175 -14.16 13.67 10.71
C LYS A 175 -15.24 12.97 9.89
N GLY A 176 -16.10 12.19 10.54
CA GLY A 176 -17.27 11.58 9.92
C GLY A 176 -17.10 10.12 9.46
N PHE A 177 -15.93 9.51 9.69
CA PHE A 177 -15.73 8.08 9.45
C PHE A 177 -16.21 7.24 10.65
N LYS A 178 -17.53 7.23 10.89
CA LYS A 178 -18.12 6.53 12.04
C LYS A 178 -17.94 5.00 11.91
N GLY A 179 -17.46 4.37 12.97
CA GLY A 179 -17.29 2.91 13.04
C GLY A 179 -16.21 2.36 12.08
N VAL A 180 -15.36 3.21 11.54
CA VAL A 180 -14.20 2.78 10.73
C VAL A 180 -13.10 2.22 11.63
N VAL A 181 -12.36 1.26 11.10
CA VAL A 181 -11.14 0.73 11.72
C VAL A 181 -10.00 0.87 10.75
N PHE A 182 -8.91 1.46 11.23
CA PHE A 182 -7.65 1.57 10.50
C PHE A 182 -6.57 0.72 11.18
N ALA A 183 -5.80 0.00 10.38
CA ALA A 183 -4.45 -0.45 10.73
C ALA A 183 -3.44 0.18 9.76
N THR A 184 -2.25 0.41 10.27
CA THR A 184 -1.10 0.92 9.53
C THR A 184 0.07 -0.02 9.80
N PRO A 185 0.61 -0.69 8.76
CA PRO A 185 1.91 -1.35 8.79
C PRO A 185 3.03 -0.42 9.30
N PRO A 186 4.24 -0.94 9.57
CA PRO A 186 5.14 -0.28 10.50
C PRO A 186 5.67 1.02 9.91
N ASP A 187 6.19 1.87 10.79
CA ASP A 187 7.06 2.94 10.35
C ASP A 187 8.34 2.34 9.76
N TYR A 188 8.39 2.24 8.44
CA TYR A 188 9.50 1.63 7.72
C TYR A 188 10.83 2.34 7.98
N PHE A 189 10.84 3.63 8.37
CA PHE A 189 12.08 4.30 8.79
C PHE A 189 12.64 3.63 10.05
N LYS A 190 11.81 3.40 11.07
CA LYS A 190 12.22 2.68 12.28
C LYS A 190 12.65 1.24 11.99
N LEU A 191 11.98 0.59 11.04
CA LEU A 191 12.32 -0.78 10.63
C LEU A 191 13.72 -0.84 9.98
N PHE A 192 14.08 0.16 9.18
CA PHE A 192 15.42 0.23 8.57
C PHE A 192 16.50 0.67 9.58
N GLU A 193 16.16 1.53 10.54
CA GLU A 193 17.05 1.89 11.66
C GLU A 193 17.33 0.68 12.57
N ASN A 194 16.30 -0.14 12.86
CA ASN A 194 16.41 -1.34 13.67
C ASN A 194 15.82 -2.58 12.95
N PRO A 195 16.60 -3.21 12.05
CA PRO A 195 16.10 -4.30 11.20
C PRO A 195 16.12 -5.67 11.87
N LEU A 196 16.10 -5.76 13.21
CA LEU A 196 16.22 -7.04 13.93
C LEU A 196 15.16 -8.07 13.47
N ILE A 197 13.89 -7.67 13.37
CA ILE A 197 12.81 -8.56 12.91
C ILE A 197 13.07 -9.08 11.49
N ILE A 198 13.57 -8.21 10.60
CA ILE A 198 13.92 -8.58 9.23
C ILE A 198 15.12 -9.54 9.22
N LYS A 199 16.19 -9.24 9.96
CA LYS A 199 17.38 -10.08 10.01
C LYS A 199 17.12 -11.44 10.63
N GLN A 200 16.33 -11.51 11.69
CA GLN A 200 15.94 -12.77 12.35
C GLN A 200 15.08 -13.68 11.46
N SER A 201 14.41 -13.12 10.44
CA SER A 201 13.69 -13.92 9.44
C SER A 201 14.60 -14.66 8.46
N GLY A 202 15.91 -14.39 8.48
CA GLY A 202 16.89 -14.97 7.56
C GLY A 202 17.24 -14.09 6.37
N ILE A 203 16.62 -12.91 6.22
CA ILE A 203 17.04 -11.89 5.25
C ILE A 203 18.37 -11.28 5.72
N LYS A 204 19.36 -11.27 4.82
CA LYS A 204 20.74 -10.83 5.11
C LYS A 204 21.10 -9.52 4.43
N ASP A 205 20.64 -9.33 3.20
CA ASP A 205 20.92 -8.14 2.40
C ASP A 205 19.67 -7.27 2.31
N MET A 206 19.76 -6.04 2.80
CA MET A 206 18.70 -5.03 2.75
C MET A 206 19.08 -3.81 1.91
N VAL A 207 20.20 -3.88 1.18
CA VAL A 207 20.77 -2.73 0.47
C VAL A 207 20.76 -2.96 -1.03
N HIS A 208 20.99 -4.20 -1.48
CA HIS A 208 21.08 -4.53 -2.89
C HIS A 208 19.83 -5.27 -3.39
N GLY A 209 19.48 -5.05 -4.66
CA GLY A 209 18.54 -5.89 -5.37
C GLY A 209 19.15 -7.25 -5.74
N CYS A 210 18.40 -8.33 -5.53
CA CYS A 210 18.75 -9.67 -6.01
C CYS A 210 18.96 -9.70 -7.55
N ARG A 211 18.25 -8.85 -8.27
CA ARG A 211 18.41 -8.55 -9.69
C ARG A 211 18.83 -7.09 -9.84
N LYS A 212 20.09 -6.86 -10.17
CA LYS A 212 20.62 -5.52 -10.45
C LYS A 212 20.07 -4.96 -11.76
N PHE A 213 19.99 -3.63 -11.86
CA PHE A 213 19.59 -2.92 -13.07
C PHE A 213 20.38 -3.39 -14.29
N GLY A 214 19.69 -3.56 -15.42
CA GLY A 214 20.29 -4.05 -16.66
C GLY A 214 20.67 -5.54 -16.67
N SER A 215 20.57 -6.25 -15.55
CA SER A 215 20.87 -7.68 -15.50
C SER A 215 19.72 -8.54 -16.00
N LYS A 216 20.06 -9.58 -16.78
CA LYS A 216 19.15 -10.66 -17.20
C LYS A 216 19.06 -11.80 -16.18
N THR A 217 19.98 -11.85 -15.22
CA THR A 217 20.05 -12.90 -14.20
C THR A 217 19.66 -12.36 -12.84
N TYR A 218 19.02 -13.20 -12.04
CA TYR A 218 18.69 -12.94 -10.64
C TYR A 218 19.51 -13.86 -9.73
N CYS A 219 19.72 -13.44 -8.48
CA CYS A 219 20.41 -14.23 -7.46
C CYS A 219 19.72 -15.59 -7.21
N LYS A 220 20.48 -16.60 -6.79
CA LYS A 220 19.93 -17.95 -6.51
C LYS A 220 19.17 -17.99 -5.17
N ASP A 221 19.64 -17.22 -4.20
CA ASP A 221 19.21 -17.17 -2.80
C ASP A 221 18.34 -15.93 -2.52
N ARG A 222 17.29 -15.75 -3.34
CA ARG A 222 16.36 -14.61 -3.26
C ARG A 222 15.67 -14.43 -1.91
N ASP A 223 15.58 -15.48 -1.11
CA ASP A 223 15.04 -15.46 0.25
C ASP A 223 15.98 -14.76 1.26
N LYS A 224 17.24 -14.50 0.88
CA LYS A 224 18.21 -13.76 1.68
C LYS A 224 18.24 -12.25 1.37
N TYR A 225 17.46 -11.80 0.38
CA TYR A 225 17.41 -10.41 -0.05
C TYR A 225 16.10 -9.76 0.35
N PHE A 226 16.16 -8.51 0.82
CA PHE A 226 14.98 -7.69 1.04
C PHE A 226 14.40 -7.17 -0.27
N PHE A 227 15.28 -6.77 -1.20
CA PHE A 227 14.92 -6.21 -2.50
C PHE A 227 15.10 -7.24 -3.62
N PHE A 228 14.08 -7.38 -4.46
CA PHE A 228 14.12 -8.22 -5.65
C PHE A 228 14.88 -7.54 -6.78
N ASP A 229 14.52 -6.30 -7.08
CA ASP A 229 15.24 -5.42 -8.01
C ASP A 229 15.64 -4.14 -7.29
N ASP A 230 16.02 -3.09 -8.01
CA ASP A 230 16.49 -1.85 -7.37
C ASP A 230 15.39 -0.99 -6.73
N ILE A 231 14.13 -1.44 -6.77
CA ILE A 231 12.96 -0.69 -6.31
C ILE A 231 12.05 -1.56 -5.42
N HIS A 232 11.78 -2.79 -5.85
CA HIS A 232 10.73 -3.65 -5.29
C HIS A 232 11.29 -4.70 -4.35
N THR A 233 10.50 -5.05 -3.34
CA THR A 233 10.82 -6.07 -2.34
C THR A 233 10.68 -7.49 -2.89
N THR A 234 11.41 -8.45 -2.31
CA THR A 234 11.24 -9.88 -2.59
C THR A 234 9.96 -10.43 -2.00
N GLU A 235 9.53 -11.61 -2.48
CA GLU A 235 8.45 -12.37 -1.84
C GLU A 235 8.76 -12.65 -0.36
N ALA A 236 10.00 -13.00 -0.02
CA ALA A 236 10.41 -13.26 1.36
C ALA A 236 10.24 -12.02 2.25
N ALA A 237 10.67 -10.85 1.80
CA ALA A 237 10.47 -9.60 2.52
C ALA A 237 8.98 -9.27 2.68
N ASN A 238 8.19 -9.40 1.61
CA ASN A 238 6.75 -9.17 1.66
C ASN A 238 6.05 -10.14 2.63
N HIS A 239 6.46 -11.41 2.67
CA HIS A 239 5.93 -12.39 3.61
C HIS A 239 6.23 -12.02 5.06
N VAL A 240 7.46 -11.61 5.38
CA VAL A 240 7.87 -11.19 6.74
C VAL A 240 7.09 -9.96 7.20
N LEU A 241 6.97 -8.95 6.34
CA LEU A 241 6.19 -7.74 6.63
C LEU A 241 4.71 -8.05 6.82
N ALA A 242 4.14 -8.87 5.93
CA ALA A 242 2.74 -9.26 6.00
C ALA A 242 2.45 -10.12 7.24
N GLN A 243 3.30 -11.07 7.58
CA GLN A 243 3.19 -11.87 8.82
C GLN A 243 3.26 -10.96 10.05
N GLY A 244 4.25 -10.07 10.09
CA GLY A 244 4.44 -9.15 11.21
C GLY A 244 3.28 -8.18 11.40
N CYS A 245 2.61 -7.75 10.33
CA CYS A 245 1.39 -6.94 10.45
C CYS A 245 0.13 -7.81 10.70
N PHE A 246 0.10 -9.06 10.24
CA PHE A 246 -1.06 -9.94 10.37
C PHE A 246 -1.35 -10.32 11.81
N ASN A 247 -0.34 -10.80 12.55
CA ASN A 247 -0.49 -11.22 13.95
C ASN A 247 0.75 -10.90 14.82
N GLY A 248 1.70 -10.13 14.30
CA GLY A 248 2.90 -9.71 15.01
C GLY A 248 2.82 -8.27 15.51
N SER A 249 3.98 -7.63 15.63
CA SER A 249 4.14 -6.28 16.19
C SER A 249 4.36 -5.17 15.14
N LEU A 250 4.20 -5.47 13.85
CA LEU A 250 4.46 -4.49 12.78
C LEU A 250 3.22 -3.72 12.34
N CYS A 251 2.03 -4.01 12.86
CA CYS A 251 0.82 -3.22 12.56
C CYS A 251 0.25 -2.54 13.79
N GLU A 252 -0.11 -1.27 13.64
CA GLU A 252 -0.73 -0.48 14.70
C GLU A 252 -2.02 0.21 14.23
N PRO A 253 -2.95 0.52 15.14
CA PRO A 253 -3.01 0.01 16.51
C PRO A 253 -3.53 -1.44 16.59
N TRP A 254 -3.98 -2.00 15.47
CA TRP A 254 -4.53 -3.35 15.38
C TRP A 254 -3.76 -4.19 14.36
N THR A 255 -3.63 -5.48 14.66
CA THR A 255 -3.16 -6.45 13.67
C THR A 255 -4.26 -6.72 12.63
N VAL A 256 -3.89 -7.19 11.44
CA VAL A 256 -4.88 -7.52 10.39
C VAL A 256 -5.77 -8.67 10.84
N GLN A 257 -5.23 -9.65 11.57
CA GLN A 257 -6.02 -10.72 12.17
C GLN A 257 -7.12 -10.16 13.07
N ARG A 258 -6.78 -9.19 13.93
CA ARG A 258 -7.76 -8.60 14.84
C ARG A 258 -8.85 -7.84 14.09
N ILE A 259 -8.49 -7.10 13.04
CA ILE A 259 -9.45 -6.39 12.19
C ILE A 259 -10.39 -7.37 11.46
N ALA A 260 -9.86 -8.53 11.03
CA ALA A 260 -10.66 -9.56 10.37
C ALA A 260 -11.75 -10.13 11.28
N GLU A 261 -11.46 -10.27 12.58
CA GLU A 261 -12.38 -10.78 13.61
C GLU A 261 -13.48 -9.79 14.02
N LEU A 262 -13.35 -8.50 13.72
CA LEU A 262 -14.37 -7.50 14.05
C LEU A 262 -15.64 -7.75 13.22
N SER A 263 -16.79 -7.77 13.89
CA SER A 263 -18.12 -8.00 13.29
C SER A 263 -18.61 -6.82 12.47
#